data_AF-A0A380DMD0-F1
#
_entry.id   AF-A0A380DMD0-F1
#
_cell.length_a   1.000
_cell.length_b   1.000
_cell.length_c   1.000
_cell.angle_alpha   90.00
_cell.angle_beta   90.00
_cell.angle_gamma   90.00
#
_symmetry.space_group_name_H-M   'P 1'
#
loop_
_entity.id
_entity.type
_entity.pdbx_description
1 polymer ?
#
loop_
_entity_poly.entity_id
_entity_poly.type
_entity_poly.pdbx_seq_one_letter_code
_entity_poly.pdbx_strand_id
1 'polypeptide(L)'
;MQLNSNGWHVDDHIVVAVSTGIDSMCLLYQLLKDYKDSYRKLTCLHVNHGVRSASIEEARFLEAYCERHHIDLHIKKLDLSHSLNRNNSIQNEARIKRYEWLMK
;
A
#
# COMPACT_ATOMS: atom_id res chain seq x y z
N MET A 1 16.25 -15.10 5.48
CA MET A 1 15.74 -13.72 5.30
C MET A 1 16.71 -12.80 6.03
N GLN A 2 17.54 -12.05 5.30
CA GLN A 2 18.36 -11.01 5.95
C GLN A 2 17.42 -9.86 6.29
N LEU A 3 17.22 -9.63 7.58
CA LEU A 3 16.47 -8.51 8.09
C LEU A 3 17.43 -7.32 8.18
N ASN A 4 17.05 -6.17 7.62
CA ASN A 4 17.76 -4.94 7.90
C ASN A 4 17.42 -4.51 9.34
N SER A 5 18.39 -4.64 10.25
CA SER A 5 18.25 -4.24 11.66
C SER A 5 18.63 -2.78 11.93
N ASN A 6 19.15 -2.07 10.93
CA ASN A 6 19.61 -0.69 11.10
C ASN A 6 18.47 0.35 11.06
N GLY A 7 17.23 -0.09 10.76
CA GLY A 7 16.09 0.81 10.62
C GLY A 7 16.21 1.74 9.41
N TRP A 8 15.57 2.90 9.49
CA TRP A 8 15.66 3.98 8.51
C TRP A 8 16.37 5.21 9.10
N HIS A 9 16.87 6.08 8.21
CA HIS A 9 17.49 7.36 8.54
C HIS A 9 16.57 8.54 8.21
N VAL A 10 16.86 9.70 8.81
CA VAL A 10 16.09 10.93 8.60
C VAL A 10 16.05 11.39 7.14
N ASP A 11 17.04 11.01 6.33
CA ASP A 11 17.11 11.38 4.92
C ASP A 11 16.37 10.39 3.99
N ASP A 12 15.88 9.27 4.54
CA ASP A 12 15.25 8.21 3.77
C ASP A 12 13.88 8.61 3.24
N HIS A 13 13.54 8.01 2.11
CA HIS A 13 12.18 8.03 1.56
C HIS A 13 11.50 6.72 1.90
N ILE A 14 10.51 6.78 2.78
CA ILE A 14 9.70 5.62 3.12
C ILE A 14 8.57 5.48 2.11
N VAL A 15 8.43 4.26 1.59
CA VAL A 15 7.32 3.85 0.74
C VAL A 15 6.52 2.79 1.47
N VAL A 16 5.25 3.06 1.76
CA VAL A 16 4.38 2.17 2.55
C VAL A 16 3.25 1.61 1.69
N ALA A 17 3.09 0.30 1.72
CA ALA A 17 1.99 -0.38 1.05
C ALA A 17 0.76 -0.42 1.97
N VAL A 18 -0.36 0.17 1.55
CA VAL A 18 -1.58 0.30 2.35
C VAL A 18 -2.72 -0.45 1.68
N SER A 19 -3.32 -1.40 2.40
CA SER A 19 -4.42 -2.22 1.90
C SER A 19 -5.80 -1.70 2.31
N THR A 20 -5.87 -0.58 3.02
CA THR A 20 -7.04 -0.05 3.75
C THR A 20 -7.55 -0.92 4.90
N GLY A 21 -6.89 -2.04 5.18
CA GLY A 21 -7.09 -2.80 6.42
C GLY A 21 -6.49 -2.09 7.62
N ILE A 22 -7.02 -2.40 8.81
CA ILE A 22 -6.68 -1.73 10.07
C ILE A 22 -5.17 -1.70 10.34
N ASP A 23 -4.46 -2.80 10.14
CA ASP A 23 -3.01 -2.88 10.38
C ASP A 23 -2.24 -1.86 9.54
N SER A 24 -2.56 -1.80 8.24
CA SER A 24 -1.87 -0.89 7.31
C SER A 24 -2.25 0.57 7.52
N MET A 25 -3.49 0.84 7.95
CA MET A 25 -3.93 2.20 8.29
C MET A 25 -3.32 2.67 9.62
N CYS A 26 -3.19 1.79 10.62
CA CYS A 26 -2.47 2.08 11.86
C CYS A 26 -1.00 2.40 11.58
N LEU A 27 -0.33 1.60 10.73
CA LEU A 27 1.05 1.87 10.33
C LEU A 27 1.17 3.24 9.61
N LEU A 28 0.30 3.52 8.65
CA LEU A 28 0.28 4.82 7.96
C LEU A 28 0.08 5.98 8.95
N TYR A 29 -0.86 5.83 9.90
CA TYR A 29 -1.14 6.82 10.92
C TYR A 29 0.07 7.07 11.82
N GLN A 30 0.74 6.02 12.29
CA GLN A 30 1.93 6.14 13.13
C GLN A 30 3.09 6.83 12.38
N LEU A 31 3.29 6.48 11.10
CA LEU A 31 4.28 7.16 10.26
C LEU A 31 4.01 8.67 10.20
N LEU A 32 2.75 9.07 10.04
CA LEU A 32 2.34 10.49 9.95
C LEU A 32 2.36 11.26 11.27
N LYS A 33 2.30 10.56 12.42
CA LYS A 33 2.19 11.19 13.73
C LYS A 33 3.45 11.04 14.55
N ASP A 34 3.76 9.81 14.91
CA ASP A 34 4.80 9.49 15.89
C ASP A 34 6.19 9.50 15.24
N TYR A 35 6.26 9.18 13.94
CA TYR A 35 7.53 9.03 13.20
C TYR A 35 7.76 10.09 12.12
N LYS A 36 6.92 11.14 12.05
CA LYS A 36 6.93 12.10 10.93
C LYS A 36 8.27 12.82 10.71
N ASP A 37 9.07 12.97 11.77
CA ASP A 37 10.37 13.65 11.74
C ASP A 37 11.55 12.66 11.65
N SER A 38 11.28 11.36 11.49
CA SER A 38 12.30 10.30 11.42
C SER A 38 12.68 9.91 9.99
N TYR A 39 12.06 10.52 8.98
CA TYR A 39 12.30 10.28 7.55
C TYR A 39 12.05 11.56 6.76
N ARG A 40 12.57 11.64 5.52
CA ARG A 40 12.49 12.84 4.68
C ARG A 40 11.19 12.90 3.88
N LYS A 41 10.71 11.74 3.44
CA LYS A 41 9.53 11.64 2.59
C LYS A 41 8.75 10.36 2.89
N LEU A 42 7.42 10.45 2.79
CA LEU A 42 6.52 9.30 2.81
C LEU A 42 5.71 9.25 1.51
N THR A 43 5.63 8.06 0.91
CA THR A 43 4.73 7.78 -0.22
C THR A 43 3.87 6.57 0.10
N CYS A 44 2.57 6.68 -0.18
CA CYS A 44 1.61 5.62 -0.01
C CYS A 44 1.39 4.88 -1.34
N LEU A 45 1.44 3.55 -1.29
CA LEU A 45 1.16 2.67 -2.41
C LEU A 45 -0.06 1.81 -2.10
N HIS A 46 -1.06 1.84 -2.98
CA HIS A 46 -2.26 1.02 -2.84
C HIS A 46 -2.46 0.13 -4.06
N VAL A 47 -2.83 -1.13 -3.83
CA VAL A 47 -3.16 -2.07 -4.88
C VAL A 47 -4.65 -2.36 -4.82
N ASN A 48 -5.39 -1.90 -5.82
CA ASN A 48 -6.81 -2.16 -5.95
C ASN A 48 -7.02 -3.42 -6.80
N HIS A 49 -7.46 -4.50 -6.16
CA HIS A 49 -7.71 -5.79 -6.81
C HIS A 49 -8.99 -5.81 -7.68
N GLY A 50 -9.91 -4.85 -7.49
CA GLY A 50 -11.15 -4.74 -8.27
C GLY A 50 -12.14 -5.90 -8.13
N VAL A 51 -11.89 -6.87 -7.24
CA VAL A 51 -12.70 -8.09 -7.10
C VAL A 51 -14.06 -7.81 -6.43
N ARG A 52 -14.16 -6.77 -5.59
CA ARG A 52 -15.38 -6.39 -4.87
C ARG A 52 -15.71 -4.92 -5.06
N SER A 53 -17.00 -4.58 -4.97
CA SER A 53 -17.49 -3.19 -4.98
C SER A 53 -16.81 -2.33 -3.91
N ALA A 54 -16.60 -2.90 -2.72
CA ALA A 54 -15.95 -2.22 -1.62
C ALA A 54 -14.49 -1.80 -1.92
N SER A 55 -13.80 -2.41 -2.90
CA SER A 55 -12.46 -1.97 -3.30
C SER A 55 -12.46 -0.60 -4.00
N ILE A 56 -13.60 -0.14 -4.52
CA ILE A 56 -13.76 1.21 -5.06
C ILE A 56 -13.86 2.22 -3.92
N GLU A 57 -14.69 1.92 -2.92
CA GLU A 57 -14.88 2.79 -1.75
C GLU A 57 -13.60 2.91 -0.92
N GLU A 58 -12.86 1.81 -0.76
CA GLU A 58 -11.56 1.79 -0.10
C GLU A 58 -10.52 2.66 -0.80
N ALA A 59 -10.41 2.57 -2.13
CA ALA A 59 -9.51 3.40 -2.91
C ALA A 59 -9.86 4.89 -2.73
N ARG A 60 -11.15 5.25 -2.83
CA ARG A 60 -11.62 6.62 -2.62
C ARG A 60 -11.36 7.14 -1.21
N PHE A 61 -11.58 6.30 -0.20
CA PHE A 61 -11.28 6.64 1.17
C PHE A 61 -9.79 6.95 1.33
N LEU A 62 -8.92 6.13 0.76
CA LEU A 62 -7.48 6.31 0.86
C LEU A 62 -7.00 7.53 0.07
N GLU A 63 -7.58 7.82 -1.10
CA GLU A 63 -7.34 9.05 -1.87
C GLU A 63 -7.62 10.29 -1.01
N ALA A 64 -8.82 10.37 -0.43
CA ALA A 64 -9.21 11.50 0.42
C ALA A 64 -8.35 11.60 1.69
N TYR A 65 -7.92 10.47 2.25
CA TYR A 65 -7.03 10.43 3.41
C TYR A 65 -5.65 10.98 3.06
N CYS A 66 -5.04 10.49 1.98
CA CYS A 66 -3.72 10.93 1.53
C CYS A 66 -3.72 12.41 1.10
N GLU A 67 -4.76 12.87 0.41
CA GLU A 67 -4.91 14.29 0.03
C GLU A 67 -4.95 15.19 1.26
N ARG A 68 -5.78 14.88 2.26
CA ARG A 68 -5.89 15.64 3.51
C ARG A 68 -4.56 15.75 4.26
N HIS A 69 -3.74 14.72 4.17
CA HIS A 69 -2.45 14.62 4.87
C HIS A 69 -1.25 14.99 4.00
N HIS A 70 -1.46 15.45 2.76
CA HIS A 70 -0.41 15.83 1.81
C HIS A 70 0.60 14.70 1.54
N ILE A 71 0.09 13.48 1.32
CA ILE A 71 0.89 12.29 1.04
C ILE A 71 0.76 11.93 -0.43
N ASP A 72 1.89 11.73 -1.10
CA ASP A 72 1.89 11.18 -2.46
C ASP A 72 1.27 9.77 -2.42
N LEU A 73 0.21 9.57 -3.20
CA LEU A 73 -0.48 8.29 -3.33
C LEU A 73 -0.37 7.77 -4.75
N HIS A 74 0.09 6.52 -4.91
CA HIS A 74 -0.01 5.80 -6.16
C HIS A 74 -0.94 4.61 -6.01
N ILE A 75 -1.93 4.52 -6.90
CA ILE A 75 -2.87 3.40 -6.94
C ILE A 75 -2.59 2.56 -8.18
N LYS A 76 -2.31 1.28 -7.96
CA LYS A 76 -2.25 0.28 -9.03
C LYS A 76 -3.53 -0.54 -9.04
N LYS A 77 -4.32 -0.41 -10.10
CA LYS A 77 -5.41 -1.35 -10.36
C LYS A 77 -4.82 -2.64 -10.95
N LEU A 78 -5.11 -3.78 -10.34
CA LEU A 78 -4.78 -5.08 -10.93
C LEU A 78 -5.96 -5.55 -11.78
N ASP A 79 -5.65 -5.94 -13.01
CA ASP A 79 -6.57 -6.72 -13.81
C ASP A 79 -6.41 -8.20 -13.43
N LEU A 80 -7.45 -8.73 -12.77
CA LEU A 80 -7.57 -10.14 -12.37
C LEU A 80 -8.73 -10.83 -13.09
N SER A 81 -9.29 -10.21 -14.14
CA SER A 81 -10.41 -10.75 -14.91
C SER A 81 -10.11 -12.13 -15.50
N HIS A 82 -8.87 -12.36 -15.92
CA HIS A 82 -8.41 -13.64 -16.48
C HIS A 82 -8.29 -14.78 -15.43
N SER A 83 -8.26 -14.44 -14.14
CA SER A 83 -7.94 -15.38 -13.05
C SER A 83 -9.19 -15.91 -12.33
N LEU A 84 -10.37 -15.34 -12.62
CA LEU A 84 -11.67 -15.69 -12.04
C LEU A 84 -12.04 -17.18 -12.19
N ASN A 85 -11.50 -17.86 -13.20
CA ASN A 85 -11.75 -19.30 -13.44
C ASN A 85 -10.92 -20.24 -12.54
N ARG A 86 -10.02 -19.73 -11.69
CA ARG A 86 -9.17 -20.53 -10.80
C ARG A 86 -9.10 -19.89 -9.42
N ASN A 87 -10.15 -20.05 -8.61
CA ASN A 87 -10.28 -19.42 -7.28
C ASN A 87 -9.02 -19.50 -6.38
N ASN A 88 -8.30 -20.62 -6.37
CA ASN A 88 -7.07 -20.76 -5.56
C ASN A 88 -5.85 -20.00 -6.13
N SER A 89 -5.87 -19.58 -7.39
CA SER A 89 -4.77 -18.85 -8.04
C SER A 89 -4.85 -17.34 -7.84
N ILE A 90 -6.05 -16.79 -7.66
CA ILE A 90 -6.29 -15.33 -7.67
C ILE A 90 -5.55 -14.64 -6.52
N GLN A 91 -5.63 -15.18 -5.30
CA GLN A 91 -4.97 -14.56 -4.14
C GLN A 91 -3.45 -14.61 -4.25
N ASN A 92 -2.90 -15.74 -4.72
CA ASN A 92 -1.46 -15.89 -4.91
C ASN A 92 -0.95 -14.96 -6.02
N GLU A 93 -1.67 -14.86 -7.13
CA GLU A 93 -1.34 -13.97 -8.24
C GLU A 93 -1.45 -12.49 -7.83
N ALA A 94 -2.50 -12.12 -7.10
CA ALA A 94 -2.65 -10.80 -6.52
C ALA A 94 -1.50 -10.44 -5.56
N ARG A 95 -1.02 -11.43 -4.79
CA ARG A 95 0.16 -11.28 -3.93
C ARG A 95 1.43 -11.08 -4.75
N ILE A 96 1.68 -11.88 -5.77
CA ILE A 96 2.86 -11.77 -6.65
C ILE A 96 2.87 -10.42 -7.35
N LYS A 97 1.79 -10.05 -8.06
CA LYS A 97 1.68 -8.79 -8.79
C LYS A 97 1.85 -7.56 -7.88
N ARG A 98 1.40 -7.66 -6.62
CA ARG A 98 1.61 -6.62 -5.61
C ARG A 98 3.09 -6.47 -5.28
N TYR A 99 3.81 -7.54 -4.97
CA TYR A 99 5.24 -7.44 -4.68
C TYR A 99 6.07 -7.03 -5.90
N GLU A 100 5.72 -7.49 -7.10
CA GLU A 100 6.38 -7.06 -8.34
C GLU A 100 6.28 -5.55 -8.58
N TRP A 101 5.15 -4.95 -8.23
CA TRP A 101 4.97 -3.51 -8.36
C TRP A 101 5.64 -2.73 -7.22
N LEU A 102 5.59 -3.24 -5.98
CA LEU A 102 6.24 -2.59 -4.82
C LEU A 102 7.77 -2.61 -4.91
N MET A 103 8.36 -3.56 -5.64
CA MET A 103 9.81 -3.75 -5.76
C MET A 103 10.40 -3.17 -7.07
N LYS A 104 9.59 -2.46 -7.86
CA LYS A 104 10.01 -1.75 -9.08
C LYS A 104 10.29 -0.29 -8.79
#